data_AF-A0A0F9BQ38-F1
#
_entry.id   AF-A0A0F9BQ38-F1
#
_cell.length_a   1.000
_cell.length_b   1.000
_cell.length_c   1.000
_cell.angle_alpha   90.00
_cell.angle_beta   90.00
_cell.angle_gamma   90.00
#
_symmetry.space_group_name_H-M   'P 1'
#
loop_
_entity.id
_entity.type
_entity.pdbx_description
1 polymer ?
#
loop_
_entity_poly.entity_id
_entity_poly.type
_entity_poly.pdbx_seq_one_letter_code
_entity_poly.pdbx_strand_id
1 'polypeptide(L)'
;KVERGLKRVSLEDWKRAALNKGVGRIAAGADDALGKVEDFAAELLPHIARGQAAISDLPDLTIEDSINRSATFIRHMATFRRGERR
;
A
#
# COMPACT_ATOMS: atom_id res chain seq x y z
N LYS A 1 2.30 -31.67 19.36
CA LYS A 1 2.52 -32.46 18.11
C LYS A 1 3.33 -31.67 17.08
N VAL A 2 3.07 -30.37 16.90
CA VAL A 2 3.80 -29.47 15.98
C VAL A 2 5.25 -29.18 16.42
N GLU A 3 5.51 -28.93 17.72
CA GLU A 3 6.86 -28.65 18.25
C GLU A 3 7.92 -29.74 17.97
N ARG A 4 7.53 -31.02 18.00
CA ARG A 4 8.45 -32.14 17.67
C ARG A 4 8.78 -32.21 16.18
N GLY A 5 7.92 -31.68 15.31
CA GLY A 5 8.15 -31.60 13.87
C GLY A 5 9.14 -30.50 13.49
N LEU A 6 9.14 -29.37 14.21
CA LEU A 6 10.08 -28.26 13.99
C LEU A 6 11.54 -28.68 14.23
N LYS A 7 11.79 -29.59 15.17
CA LYS A 7 13.14 -30.13 15.44
C LYS A 7 13.67 -31.10 14.37
N ARG A 8 12.84 -31.54 13.41
CA ARG A 8 13.22 -32.47 12.32
C ARG A 8 13.59 -31.78 11.02
N VAL A 9 13.30 -30.49 10.88
CA VAL A 9 13.60 -29.73 9.66
C VAL A 9 14.99 -29.12 9.79
N SER A 10 15.92 -29.55 8.95
CA SER A 10 17.24 -28.92 8.89
C SER A 10 17.17 -27.56 8.19
N LEU A 11 18.17 -26.70 8.43
CA LEU A 11 18.31 -25.43 7.71
C LEU A 11 18.36 -25.64 6.19
N GLU A 12 19.01 -26.69 5.73
CA GLU A 12 19.12 -27.02 4.31
C GLU A 12 17.79 -27.47 3.71
N ASP A 13 16.99 -28.25 4.46
CA ASP A 13 15.63 -28.60 4.03
C ASP A 13 14.72 -27.37 3.96
N TRP A 14 14.86 -26.44 4.91
CA TRP A 14 14.14 -25.17 4.89
C TRP A 14 14.51 -24.30 3.68
N LYS A 15 15.81 -24.13 3.41
CA LYS A 15 16.29 -23.37 2.24
C LYS A 15 15.78 -23.98 0.93
N ARG A 16 15.85 -25.30 0.80
CA ARG A 16 15.36 -26.02 -0.39
C ARG A 16 13.85 -25.84 -0.57
N ALA A 17 13.07 -25.90 0.52
CA ALA A 17 11.64 -25.65 0.46
C ALA A 17 11.32 -24.18 0.14
N ALA A 18 12.08 -23.22 0.68
CA ALA A 18 11.91 -21.81 0.37
C ALA A 18 12.18 -21.51 -1.11
N LEU A 19 13.26 -22.05 -1.68
CA LEU A 19 13.60 -21.85 -3.09
C LEU A 19 12.60 -22.55 -4.02
N ASN A 20 12.34 -23.84 -3.79
CA ASN A 20 11.58 -24.65 -4.76
C ASN A 20 10.06 -24.52 -4.61
N LYS A 21 9.57 -24.08 -3.45
CA LYS A 21 8.13 -23.94 -3.17
C LYS A 21 7.74 -22.52 -2.79
N GLY A 22 8.58 -21.82 -2.04
CA GLY A 22 8.29 -20.47 -1.56
C GLY A 22 8.32 -19.43 -2.68
N VAL A 23 9.36 -19.43 -3.51
CA VAL A 23 9.54 -18.43 -4.59
C VAL A 23 8.33 -18.36 -5.51
N GLY A 24 7.84 -19.51 -6.01
CA GLY A 24 6.66 -19.54 -6.88
C GLY A 24 5.36 -19.06 -6.20
N ARG A 25 5.27 -19.17 -4.88
CA ARG A 25 4.11 -18.68 -4.11
C ARG A 25 4.13 -17.18 -3.88
N ILE A 26 5.29 -16.52 -4.01
CA ILE A 26 5.37 -15.05 -3.91
C ILE A 26 4.61 -14.43 -5.09
N ALA A 27 4.84 -14.93 -6.31
CA ALA A 27 4.13 -14.45 -7.49
C ALA A 27 2.62 -14.68 -7.38
N ALA A 28 2.21 -15.92 -7.07
CA ALA A 28 0.79 -16.24 -6.88
C ALA A 28 0.15 -15.40 -5.76
N GLY A 29 0.86 -15.19 -4.65
CA GLY A 29 0.36 -14.35 -3.56
C GLY A 29 0.26 -12.86 -3.92
N ALA A 30 1.10 -12.37 -4.84
CA ALA A 30 0.99 -11.02 -5.39
C ALA A 30 -0.22 -10.90 -6.33
N ASP A 31 -0.42 -11.88 -7.21
CA ASP A 31 -1.58 -11.95 -8.10
C ASP A 31 -2.89 -12.01 -7.30
N ASP A 32 -2.96 -12.85 -6.26
CA ASP A 32 -4.12 -12.95 -5.36
C ASP A 32 -4.38 -11.64 -4.59
N ALA A 33 -3.33 -10.85 -4.33
CA ALA A 33 -3.43 -9.57 -3.64
C ALA A 33 -3.82 -8.41 -4.58
N LEU A 34 -3.77 -8.61 -5.91
CA LEU A 34 -4.03 -7.56 -6.90
C LEU A 34 -5.39 -6.90 -6.67
N GLY A 35 -6.44 -7.68 -6.46
CA GLY A 35 -7.78 -7.14 -6.18
C GLY A 35 -7.84 -6.24 -4.95
N LYS A 36 -7.06 -6.53 -3.89
CA LYS A 36 -7.00 -5.65 -2.70
C LYS A 36 -6.32 -4.32 -3.01
N VAL A 37 -5.34 -4.32 -3.91
CA VAL A 37 -4.66 -3.11 -4.38
C VAL A 37 -5.59 -2.31 -5.28
N GLU A 38 -6.33 -2.97 -6.17
CA GLU A 38 -7.34 -2.35 -7.02
C GLU A 38 -8.46 -1.70 -6.20
N ASP A 39 -9.00 -2.41 -5.20
CA ASP A 39 -10.01 -1.86 -4.27
C ASP A 39 -9.48 -0.63 -3.53
N PHE A 40 -8.25 -0.70 -3.02
CA PHE A 40 -7.62 0.43 -2.36
C PHE A 40 -7.42 1.62 -3.32
N ALA A 41 -7.00 1.36 -4.55
CA ALA A 41 -6.84 2.39 -5.58
C ALA A 41 -8.17 3.03 -5.96
N ALA A 42 -9.25 2.24 -6.07
CA ALA A 42 -10.60 2.74 -6.35
C ALA A 42 -11.13 3.69 -5.27
N GLU A 43 -10.64 3.58 -4.02
CA GLU A 43 -10.93 4.53 -2.94
C GLU A 43 -9.96 5.71 -2.91
N LEU A 44 -8.65 5.45 -3.04
CA LEU A 44 -7.58 6.43 -2.88
C LEU A 44 -7.52 7.41 -4.05
N LEU A 45 -7.60 6.94 -5.30
CA LEU A 45 -7.41 7.79 -6.48
C LEU A 45 -8.45 8.92 -6.55
N PRO A 46 -9.75 8.69 -6.30
CA PRO A 46 -10.72 9.78 -6.21
C PRO A 46 -10.44 10.76 -5.07
N HIS A 47 -9.89 10.29 -3.94
CA HIS A 47 -9.51 11.17 -2.83
C HIS A 47 -8.33 12.07 -3.21
N ILE A 48 -7.30 11.51 -3.88
CA ILE A 48 -6.18 12.28 -4.44
C ILE A 48 -6.70 13.33 -5.42
N ALA A 49 -7.57 12.95 -6.36
CA ALA A 49 -8.12 13.87 -7.35
C ALA A 49 -8.85 15.06 -6.70
N ARG A 50 -9.63 14.83 -5.63
CA ARG A 50 -10.26 15.92 -4.86
C ARG A 50 -9.23 16.83 -4.19
N GLY A 51 -8.15 16.28 -3.65
CA GLY A 51 -7.07 17.06 -3.05
C GLY A 51 -6.30 17.89 -4.08
N GLN A 52 -6.08 17.33 -5.27
CA GLN A 52 -5.44 18.03 -6.39
C GLN A 52 -6.30 19.19 -6.90
N ALA A 53 -7.62 18.98 -7.02
CA ALA A 53 -8.55 20.05 -7.35
C ALA A 53 -8.57 21.16 -6.29
N ALA A 54 -8.49 20.81 -5.00
CA ALA A 54 -8.46 21.81 -3.92
C ALA A 54 -7.19 22.68 -3.96
N ILE A 55 -6.04 22.11 -4.34
CA ILE A 55 -4.79 22.89 -4.43
C ILE A 55 -4.63 23.59 -5.79
N SER A 56 -5.30 23.16 -6.87
CA SER A 56 -5.18 23.83 -8.18
C SER A 56 -5.64 25.27 -8.13
N ASP A 57 -6.61 25.57 -7.25
CA ASP A 57 -7.20 26.90 -7.10
C ASP A 57 -6.36 27.82 -6.18
N LEU A 58 -5.29 27.29 -5.57
CA LEU A 58 -4.39 28.07 -4.72
C LEU A 58 -3.31 28.78 -5.56
N PRO A 59 -2.86 29.97 -5.16
CA PRO A 59 -1.69 30.62 -5.78
C PRO A 59 -0.46 29.71 -5.79
N ASP A 60 0.47 29.93 -6.73
CA ASP A 60 1.70 29.14 -6.92
C ASP A 60 2.94 29.98 -7.33
N LEU A 61 2.94 31.28 -7.03
CA LEU A 61 3.97 32.21 -7.50
C LEU A 61 5.18 32.32 -6.56
N THR A 62 4.97 32.03 -5.27
CA THR A 62 5.99 32.18 -4.24
C THR A 62 6.30 30.86 -3.53
N ILE A 63 7.37 30.86 -2.73
CA ILE A 63 7.70 29.72 -1.86
C ILE A 63 6.61 29.50 -0.80
N GLU A 64 6.02 30.57 -0.27
CA GLU A 64 4.93 30.49 0.71
C GLU A 64 3.68 29.85 0.09
N ASP A 65 3.38 30.19 -1.16
CA ASP A 65 2.32 29.55 -1.92
C ASP A 65 2.55 28.05 -2.09
N SER A 66 3.79 27.67 -2.43
CA SER A 66 4.20 26.27 -2.59
C SER A 66 4.09 25.48 -1.27
N ILE A 67 4.49 26.09 -0.16
CA ILE A 67 4.35 25.53 1.19
C ILE A 67 2.86 25.36 1.52
N ASN A 68 2.04 26.37 1.24
CA ASN A 68 0.61 26.33 1.50
C ASN A 68 -0.11 25.23 0.70
N ARG A 69 0.19 25.08 -0.60
CA ARG A 69 -0.32 24.00 -1.46
C ARG A 69 0.06 22.63 -0.90
N SER A 70 1.33 22.46 -0.55
CA SER A 70 1.84 21.20 0.00
C SER A 70 1.19 20.85 1.34
N ALA A 71 1.13 21.82 2.27
CA ALA A 71 0.49 21.64 3.58
C ALA A 71 -1.01 21.33 3.44
N THR A 72 -1.70 22.00 2.52
CA THR A 72 -3.12 21.75 2.22
C THR A 72 -3.32 20.32 1.72
N PHE A 73 -2.52 19.87 0.76
CA PHE A 73 -2.61 18.51 0.25
C PHE A 73 -2.29 17.45 1.31
N ILE A 74 -1.26 17.66 2.15
CA ILE A 74 -0.91 16.76 3.26
C ILE A 74 -2.06 16.66 4.26
N ARG A 75 -2.68 17.79 4.64
CA ARG A 75 -3.84 17.78 5.54
C ARG A 75 -5.03 17.04 4.92
N HIS A 76 -5.32 17.28 3.64
CA HIS A 76 -6.37 16.55 2.91
C HIS A 76 -6.12 15.04 2.95
N MET A 77 -4.92 14.60 2.56
CA MET A 77 -4.55 13.18 2.58
C MET A 77 -4.63 12.55 3.97
N ALA A 78 -4.34 13.30 5.04
CA ALA A 78 -4.47 12.83 6.42
C ALA A 78 -5.93 12.52 6.83
N THR A 79 -6.92 13.04 6.09
CA THR A 79 -8.34 12.74 6.30
C THR A 79 -8.78 11.45 5.59
N PHE A 80 -7.96 10.86 4.74
CA PHE A 80 -8.32 9.63 4.03
C PHE A 80 -8.59 8.48 5.02
N ARG A 81 -9.81 7.95 5.00
CA ARG A 81 -10.21 6.74 5.73
C ARG A 81 -10.71 5.70 4.74
N ARG A 82 -10.11 4.50 4.80
CA ARG A 82 -10.55 3.36 3.99
C ARG A 82 -11.88 2.81 4.52
N GLY A 83 -12.81 2.49 3.63
CA GLY A 83 -14.07 1.85 3.98
C GLY A 83 -15.13 2.79 4.58
N GLU A 84 -14.93 4.11 4.51
CA GLU A 84 -15.88 5.11 5.02
C GLU A 84 -17.15 5.24 4.15
N ARG A 85 -17.17 4.57 2.98
CA ARG A 85 -18.40 4.23 2.26
C ARG A 85 -18.95 2.90 2.78
N ARG A 86 -19.66 2.91 3.90
CA ARG A 86 -20.60 1.86 4.32
C ARG A 86 -21.87 2.48 4.88
#